data_AF-A0A4P5USJ5-F1
#
_entry.id   AF-A0A4P5USJ5-F1
#
_cell.length_a   1.000
_cell.length_b   1.000
_cell.length_c   1.000
_cell.angle_alpha   90.00
_cell.angle_beta   90.00
_cell.angle_gamma   90.00
#
_symmetry.space_group_name_H-M   'P 1'
#
loop_
_entity.id
_entity.type
_entity.pdbx_description
1 polymer ?
#
loop_
_entity_poly.entity_id
_entity_poly.type
_entity_poly.pdbx_seq_one_letter_code
_entity_poly.pdbx_strand_id
1 'polypeptide(L)'
;MNILIILICIITLNSCTKNKEYLGKEPTFQGQTLTVSQLLNRNLKQTHVRINGKVTNVCKTEGCWFILQDKSQSIRCVFENPSINMDQVNMHKTMSFEGSLIDQIIDEETAEKYAKQEGRDVHVSGKQRISVFVISTILLEE
;
A
#
# COMPACT_ATOMS: atom_id res chain seq x y z
N MET A 1 -12.61 -68.61 9.22
CA MET A 1 -11.46 -68.12 10.01
C MET A 1 -10.32 -67.96 9.01
N ASN A 2 -9.98 -66.81 8.43
CA ASN A 2 -10.05 -65.41 8.86
C ASN A 2 -10.37 -64.50 7.67
N ILE A 3 -11.24 -63.51 7.91
CA ILE A 3 -11.47 -62.35 7.05
C ILE A 3 -10.44 -61.30 7.49
N LEU A 4 -9.46 -60.99 6.64
CA LEU A 4 -8.52 -59.88 6.87
C LEU A 4 -8.87 -58.75 5.91
N ILE A 5 -9.79 -57.89 6.34
CA ILE A 5 -10.13 -56.63 5.66
C ILE A 5 -8.98 -55.67 5.92
N ILE A 6 -8.15 -55.44 4.89
CA ILE A 6 -7.17 -54.36 4.87
C ILE A 6 -7.95 -53.08 4.60
N LEU A 7 -8.31 -52.39 5.68
CA LEU A 7 -8.98 -51.09 5.64
C LEU A 7 -7.97 -50.02 5.22
N ILE A 8 -8.05 -49.62 3.95
CA ILE A 8 -7.34 -48.49 3.35
C ILE A 8 -7.95 -47.21 3.95
N CYS A 9 -7.36 -46.70 5.05
CA CYS A 9 -7.63 -45.35 5.54
C CYS A 9 -6.72 -44.36 4.80
N ILE A 10 -7.08 -44.01 3.57
CA ILE A 10 -6.54 -42.82 2.91
C ILE A 10 -7.23 -41.62 3.57
N ILE A 11 -6.61 -41.10 4.62
CA ILE A 11 -6.97 -39.81 5.21
C ILE A 11 -6.38 -38.74 4.29
N THR A 12 -7.15 -38.28 3.30
CA THR A 12 -6.82 -37.05 2.59
C THR A 12 -7.07 -35.86 3.52
N LEU A 13 -6.01 -35.43 4.20
CA LEU A 13 -5.98 -34.12 4.86
C LEU A 13 -6.04 -33.04 3.76
N ASN A 14 -7.25 -32.62 3.42
CA ASN A 14 -7.46 -31.36 2.70
C ASN A 14 -7.16 -30.21 3.67
N SER A 15 -5.88 -29.89 3.86
CA SER A 15 -5.49 -28.60 4.41
C SER A 15 -5.91 -27.53 3.42
N CYS A 16 -7.08 -26.94 3.64
CA CYS A 16 -7.46 -25.67 3.03
C CYS A 16 -6.56 -24.57 3.61
N THR A 17 -5.35 -24.46 3.09
CA THR A 17 -4.55 -23.25 3.25
C THR A 17 -5.26 -22.15 2.47
N LYS A 18 -6.09 -21.34 3.16
CA LYS A 18 -6.58 -20.09 2.57
C LYS A 18 -5.35 -19.23 2.29
N ASN A 19 -5.13 -18.90 1.00
CA ASN A 19 -4.11 -17.92 0.64
C ASN A 19 -4.44 -16.60 1.32
N LYS A 20 -3.43 -15.93 1.86
CA LYS A 20 -3.60 -14.65 2.51
C LYS A 20 -3.82 -13.58 1.43
N GLU A 21 -5.01 -12.96 1.41
CA GLU A 21 -5.43 -11.95 0.42
C GLU A 21 -4.84 -10.55 0.66
N TYR A 22 -3.89 -10.44 1.59
CA TYR A 22 -3.30 -9.15 1.98
C TYR A 22 -1.87 -9.30 2.53
N LEU A 23 -1.13 -8.19 2.49
CA LEU A 23 0.19 -8.03 3.12
C LEU A 23 0.17 -6.92 4.15
N GLY A 24 1.03 -7.03 5.18
CA GLY A 24 1.04 -6.10 6.31
C GLY A 24 0.04 -6.50 7.38
N LYS A 25 -0.60 -5.49 8.00
CA LYS A 25 -1.62 -5.69 9.04
C LYS A 25 -2.92 -6.23 8.46
N GLU A 26 -3.69 -6.91 9.30
CA GLU A 26 -5.03 -7.37 8.93
C GLU A 26 -5.90 -6.18 8.48
N PRO A 27 -6.60 -6.28 7.34
CA PRO A 27 -7.52 -5.24 6.88
C PRO A 27 -8.63 -5.05 7.92
N THR A 28 -8.83 -3.81 8.35
CA THR A 28 -9.86 -3.49 9.36
C THR A 28 -10.91 -2.52 8.85
N PHE A 29 -10.64 -1.85 7.73
CA PHE A 29 -11.55 -0.86 7.18
C PHE A 29 -12.79 -1.53 6.53
N GLN A 30 -13.98 -1.14 6.99
CA GLN A 30 -15.27 -1.66 6.50
C GLN A 30 -16.02 -0.66 5.60
N GLY A 31 -15.44 0.51 5.36
CA GLY A 31 -16.07 1.55 4.53
C GLY A 31 -15.87 1.34 3.04
N GLN A 32 -16.36 2.29 2.25
CA GLN A 32 -16.15 2.31 0.80
C GLN A 32 -14.70 2.65 0.45
N THR A 33 -14.09 1.89 -0.47
CA THR A 33 -12.80 2.23 -1.09
C THR A 33 -12.88 3.58 -1.80
N LEU A 34 -11.98 4.49 -1.47
CA LEU A 34 -11.88 5.81 -2.10
C LEU A 34 -10.85 5.80 -3.22
N THR A 35 -11.01 6.64 -4.24
CA THR A 35 -9.89 6.96 -5.15
C THR A 35 -8.93 7.95 -4.50
N VAL A 36 -7.69 8.05 -5.00
CA VAL A 36 -6.73 9.08 -4.58
C VAL A 36 -7.36 10.49 -4.66
N SER A 37 -8.11 10.78 -5.72
CA SER A 37 -8.75 12.10 -5.86
C SER A 37 -9.81 12.34 -4.78
N GLN A 38 -10.62 11.32 -4.47
CA GLN A 38 -11.65 11.42 -3.43
C GLN A 38 -11.04 11.61 -2.05
N LEU A 39 -9.94 10.92 -1.75
CA LEU A 39 -9.20 11.08 -0.50
C LEU A 39 -8.75 12.55 -0.32
N LEU A 40 -8.11 13.11 -1.35
CA LEU A 40 -7.54 14.46 -1.30
C LEU A 40 -8.62 15.56 -1.26
N ASN A 41 -9.70 15.40 -2.03
CA ASN A 41 -10.78 16.39 -2.07
C ASN A 41 -11.61 16.44 -0.78
N ARG A 42 -11.78 15.29 -0.10
CA ARG A 42 -12.50 15.20 1.18
C ARG A 42 -11.63 15.62 2.37
N ASN A 43 -10.31 15.74 2.17
CA ASN A 43 -9.35 16.13 3.19
C ASN A 43 -9.44 15.28 4.48
N LEU A 44 -9.55 13.95 4.32
CA LEU A 44 -9.73 12.99 5.42
C LEU A 44 -8.42 12.74 6.19
N LYS A 45 -7.82 13.80 6.72
CA LYS A 45 -6.57 13.73 7.48
C LYS A 45 -6.76 12.88 8.73
N GLN A 46 -5.71 12.15 9.09
CA GLN A 46 -5.64 11.29 10.28
C GLN A 46 -6.75 10.24 10.38
N THR A 47 -7.41 9.92 9.25
CA THR A 47 -8.45 8.89 9.19
C THR A 47 -7.90 7.64 8.53
N HIS A 48 -8.10 6.49 9.16
CA HIS A 48 -7.80 5.19 8.56
C HIS A 48 -8.85 4.87 7.49
N VAL A 49 -8.41 4.71 6.25
CA VAL A 49 -9.29 4.48 5.10
C VAL A 49 -8.67 3.47 4.14
N ARG A 50 -9.51 2.93 3.27
CA ARG A 50 -9.07 2.16 2.09
C ARG A 50 -9.08 3.05 0.86
N ILE A 51 -7.97 3.05 0.11
CA ILE A 51 -7.86 3.76 -1.16
C ILE A 51 -7.44 2.84 -2.29
N ASN A 52 -7.77 3.23 -3.52
CA ASN A 52 -7.22 2.65 -4.73
C ASN A 52 -6.54 3.72 -5.60
N GLY A 53 -5.58 3.27 -6.40
CA GLY A 53 -4.88 4.12 -7.35
C GLY A 53 -3.90 3.33 -8.21
N LYS A 54 -3.51 3.92 -9.33
CA LYS A 54 -2.47 3.36 -10.20
C LYS A 54 -1.10 3.65 -9.59
N VAL A 55 -0.28 2.64 -9.42
CA VAL A 55 1.13 2.81 -9.02
C VAL A 55 1.90 3.38 -10.20
N THR A 56 2.52 4.56 -10.06
CA THR A 56 3.20 5.23 -11.18
C THR A 56 4.70 5.38 -11.01
N ASN A 57 5.18 5.43 -9.78
CA ASN A 57 6.59 5.53 -9.49
C ASN A 57 6.89 4.76 -8.21
N VAL A 58 7.99 4.03 -8.19
CA VAL A 58 8.38 3.11 -7.12
C VAL A 58 9.82 3.45 -6.78
N CYS A 59 10.10 3.71 -5.49
CA CYS A 59 11.45 3.96 -5.03
C CYS A 59 12.35 2.76 -5.33
N LYS A 60 13.49 3.00 -6.00
CA LYS A 60 14.53 2.00 -6.26
C LYS A 60 15.71 2.09 -5.27
N THR A 61 15.58 2.94 -4.25
CA THR A 61 16.64 3.29 -3.28
C THR A 61 16.11 3.18 -1.84
N GLU A 62 16.97 3.40 -0.84
CA GLU A 62 16.58 3.34 0.58
C GLU A 62 15.40 4.27 0.92
N GLY A 63 14.49 3.77 1.78
CA GLY A 63 13.23 4.42 2.13
C GLY A 63 12.13 4.06 1.12
N CYS A 64 11.45 2.93 1.35
CA CYS A 64 10.43 2.38 0.47
C CYS A 64 9.19 3.30 0.37
N TRP A 65 9.14 4.10 -0.70
CA TRP A 65 7.99 4.93 -1.06
C TRP A 65 7.55 4.65 -2.50
N PHE A 66 6.31 5.00 -2.82
CA PHE A 66 5.81 5.00 -4.19
C PHE A 66 4.77 6.11 -4.37
N ILE A 67 4.35 6.33 -5.63
CA ILE A 67 3.28 7.27 -5.97
C ILE A 67 2.05 6.49 -6.41
N LEU A 68 0.91 6.82 -5.82
CA LEU A 68 -0.40 6.45 -6.34
C LEU A 68 -1.00 7.61 -7.12
N GLN A 69 -1.56 7.32 -8.30
CA GLN A 69 -2.21 8.29 -9.16
C GLN A 69 -3.67 7.90 -9.41
N ASP A 70 -4.54 8.91 -9.41
CA ASP A 70 -5.89 8.87 -9.96
C ASP A 70 -6.09 10.13 -10.80
N LYS A 71 -6.30 9.97 -12.11
CA LYS A 71 -6.42 11.09 -13.07
C LYS A 71 -5.21 12.05 -12.98
N SER A 72 -5.43 13.33 -12.66
CA SER A 72 -4.41 14.35 -12.50
C SER A 72 -3.87 14.47 -11.08
N GLN A 73 -4.46 13.77 -10.10
CA GLN A 73 -4.03 13.83 -8.71
C GLN A 73 -3.14 12.64 -8.37
N SER A 74 -2.12 12.91 -7.56
CA SER A 74 -1.21 11.89 -7.06
C SER A 74 -0.94 12.10 -5.58
N ILE A 75 -0.54 11.03 -4.91
CA ILE A 75 -0.13 11.07 -3.52
C ILE A 75 1.10 10.19 -3.31
N ARG A 76 2.00 10.67 -2.46
CA ARG A 76 3.15 9.89 -1.99
C ARG A 76 2.69 8.90 -0.93
N CYS A 77 3.11 7.66 -1.09
CA CYS A 77 2.81 6.57 -0.18
C CYS A 77 4.09 6.03 0.46
N VAL A 78 4.01 5.71 1.75
CA VAL A 78 5.10 5.07 2.51
C VAL A 78 4.50 3.94 3.35
N PHE A 79 5.28 2.91 3.64
CA PHE A 79 4.84 1.86 4.56
C PHE A 79 5.10 2.25 6.02
N GLU A 80 4.13 1.95 6.90
CA GLU A 80 4.34 2.07 8.35
C GLU A 80 5.38 1.06 8.85
N ASN A 81 5.45 -0.10 8.19
CA ASN A 81 6.32 -1.20 8.57
C ASN A 81 7.28 -1.51 7.41
N PRO A 82 8.60 -1.38 7.59
CA PRO A 82 9.59 -1.68 6.57
C PRO A 82 9.63 -3.15 6.14
N SER A 83 8.98 -4.07 6.87
CA SER A 83 8.87 -5.48 6.49
C SER A 83 7.97 -5.72 5.26
N ILE A 84 7.19 -4.74 4.83
CA ILE A 84 6.38 -4.85 3.60
C ILE A 84 7.29 -4.59 2.40
N ASN A 85 7.63 -5.64 1.67
CA ASN A 85 8.53 -5.57 0.52
C ASN A 85 7.84 -4.87 -0.67
N MET A 86 8.53 -3.88 -1.25
CA MET A 86 8.12 -3.15 -2.47
C MET A 86 7.96 -4.05 -3.69
N ASP A 87 8.55 -5.26 -3.71
CA ASP A 87 8.39 -6.23 -4.80
C ASP A 87 6.92 -6.59 -5.07
N GLN A 88 6.05 -6.40 -4.07
CA GLN A 88 4.62 -6.67 -4.15
C GLN A 88 3.83 -5.48 -4.71
N VAL A 89 4.43 -4.28 -4.72
CA VAL A 89 3.88 -3.07 -5.31
C VAL A 89 4.12 -3.11 -6.81
N ASN A 90 3.09 -3.51 -7.56
CA ASN A 90 3.19 -3.65 -9.00
C ASN A 90 3.06 -2.30 -9.71
N MET A 91 4.17 -1.82 -10.26
CA MET A 91 4.17 -0.62 -11.10
C MET A 91 3.16 -0.75 -12.25
N HIS A 92 2.47 0.34 -12.53
CA HIS A 92 1.41 0.49 -13.54
C HIS A 92 0.12 -0.29 -13.30
N LYS A 93 -0.01 -1.06 -12.21
CA LYS A 93 -1.29 -1.65 -11.80
C LYS A 93 -2.07 -0.71 -10.88
N THR A 94 -3.39 -0.82 -10.97
CA THR A 94 -4.27 -0.28 -9.93
C THR A 94 -4.26 -1.26 -8.76
N MET A 95 -4.01 -0.76 -7.57
CA MET A 95 -3.94 -1.56 -6.35
C MET A 95 -4.70 -0.86 -5.22
N SER A 96 -5.14 -1.66 -4.25
CA SER A 96 -5.91 -1.21 -3.10
C SER A 96 -5.06 -1.28 -1.82
N PHE A 97 -5.12 -0.25 -0.99
CA PHE A 97 -4.32 -0.12 0.22
C PHE A 97 -5.17 0.39 1.38
N GLU A 98 -4.90 -0.07 2.60
CA GLU A 98 -5.39 0.57 3.82
C GLU A 98 -4.28 1.36 4.50
N GLY A 99 -4.66 2.49 5.07
CA GLY A 99 -3.72 3.39 5.72
C GLY A 99 -4.34 4.71 6.11
N SER A 100 -3.49 5.66 6.48
CA SER A 100 -3.90 6.98 6.96
C SER A 100 -3.26 8.11 6.16
N LEU A 101 -4.03 9.14 5.86
CA LEU A 101 -3.53 10.39 5.28
C LEU A 101 -2.93 11.28 6.39
N ILE A 102 -1.63 11.54 6.33
CA ILE A 102 -0.91 12.31 7.35
C ILE A 102 -0.22 13.51 6.71
N ASP A 103 -0.31 14.67 7.36
CA ASP A 103 0.53 15.83 7.01
C ASP A 103 1.90 15.69 7.66
N GLN A 104 2.95 15.92 6.89
CA GLN A 104 4.33 15.96 7.37
C GLN A 104 4.95 17.31 7.03
N ILE A 105 5.76 17.82 7.96
CA ILE A 105 6.61 18.99 7.71
C ILE A 105 7.98 18.46 7.34
N ILE A 106 8.42 18.72 6.12
CA ILE A 106 9.73 18.33 5.60
C ILE A 106 10.62 19.57 5.43
N ASP A 107 11.93 19.38 5.54
CA ASP A 107 12.91 20.43 5.26
C ASP A 107 13.11 20.64 3.76
N GLU A 108 13.89 21.67 3.42
CA GLU A 108 14.21 22.06 2.04
C GLU A 108 14.89 20.91 1.30
N GLU A 109 15.91 20.31 1.89
CA GLU A 109 16.67 19.20 1.29
C GLU A 109 15.77 18.01 0.93
N THR A 110 14.89 17.60 1.85
CA THR A 110 13.94 16.50 1.60
C THR A 110 12.94 16.88 0.51
N ALA A 111 12.45 18.13 0.52
CA ALA A 111 11.50 18.60 -0.49
C ALA A 111 12.12 18.63 -1.90
N GLU A 112 13.36 19.09 -2.02
CA GLU A 112 14.11 19.07 -3.28
C GLU A 112 14.37 17.64 -3.75
N LYS A 113 14.79 16.75 -2.84
CA LYS A 113 14.96 15.31 -3.14
C LYS A 113 13.67 14.70 -3.66
N TYR A 114 12.54 15.03 -3.04
CA TYR A 114 11.22 14.53 -3.47
C TYR A 114 10.83 15.06 -4.85
N ALA A 115 11.05 16.36 -5.11
CA ALA A 115 10.80 16.94 -6.43
C ALA A 115 11.67 16.26 -7.50
N LYS A 116 12.96 16.05 -7.22
CA LYS A 116 13.90 15.40 -8.13
C LYS A 116 13.50 13.95 -8.44
N GLN A 117 13.01 13.23 -7.44
CA GLN A 117 12.49 11.86 -7.61
C GLN A 117 11.22 11.81 -8.49
N GLU A 118 10.49 12.91 -8.59
CA GLU A 118 9.36 13.11 -9.50
C GLU A 118 9.78 13.72 -10.85
N GLY A 119 11.09 13.87 -11.11
CA GLY A 119 11.62 14.44 -12.35
C GLY A 119 11.56 15.96 -12.41
N ARG A 120 11.35 16.65 -11.28
CA ARG A 120 11.35 18.11 -11.17
C ARG A 120 12.65 18.59 -10.54
N ASP A 121 13.42 19.39 -11.25
CA ASP A 121 14.62 20.04 -10.70
C ASP A 121 14.26 21.45 -10.27
N VAL A 122 14.01 21.63 -8.98
CA VAL A 122 13.53 22.89 -8.39
C VAL A 122 14.23 23.15 -7.07
N HIS A 123 14.54 24.41 -6.81
CA HIS A 123 14.94 24.85 -5.48
C HIS A 123 13.69 25.04 -4.62
N VAL A 124 13.73 24.55 -3.38
CA VAL A 124 12.65 24.72 -2.41
C VAL A 124 13.16 25.55 -1.25
N SER A 125 12.45 26.63 -0.94
CA SER A 125 12.75 27.48 0.21
C SER A 125 11.70 27.32 1.30
N GLY A 126 12.16 27.24 2.54
CA GLY A 126 11.38 27.01 3.74
C GLY A 126 10.93 25.56 3.90
N LYS A 127 10.48 25.24 5.12
CA LYS A 127 9.84 23.97 5.42
C LYS A 127 8.55 23.82 4.62
N GLN A 128 8.35 22.64 4.04
CA GLN A 128 7.14 22.32 3.28
C GLN A 128 6.22 21.43 4.09
N ARG A 129 4.92 21.71 4.03
CA ARG A 129 3.88 20.78 4.50
C ARG A 129 3.42 19.94 3.33
N ILE A 130 3.61 18.63 3.42
CA ILE A 130 3.16 17.67 2.41
C ILE A 130 2.15 16.70 3.01
N SER A 131 1.26 16.15 2.19
CA SER A 131 0.39 15.05 2.60
C SER A 131 0.94 13.72 2.08
N VAL A 132 1.05 12.74 2.96
CA VAL A 132 1.58 11.41 2.70
C VAL A 132 0.57 10.37 3.15
N PHE A 133 0.35 9.34 2.34
CA PHE A 133 -0.46 8.19 2.75
C PHE A 133 0.44 7.13 3.38
N VAL A 134 0.24 6.87 4.67
CA VAL A 134 0.98 5.87 5.43
C VAL A 134 0.21 4.56 5.40
N ILE A 135 0.79 3.55 4.76
CA ILE A 135 0.14 2.27 4.47
C ILE A 135 0.40 1.28 5.59
N SER A 136 -0.67 0.66 6.08
CA SER A 136 -0.62 -0.50 6.97
C SER A 136 -0.81 -1.82 6.25
N THR A 137 -1.57 -1.80 5.16
CA THR A 137 -2.05 -3.01 4.49
C THR A 137 -2.07 -2.83 2.98
N ILE A 138 -1.47 -3.78 2.26
CA ILE A 138 -1.70 -3.96 0.83
C ILE A 138 -2.79 -5.00 0.69
N LEU A 139 -3.88 -4.67 0.00
CA LEU A 139 -4.86 -5.65 -0.42
C LEU A 139 -4.34 -6.22 -1.73
N LEU A 140 -4.05 -7.52 -1.72
CA LEU A 140 -3.58 -8.20 -2.93
C LEU A 140 -4.71 -8.37 -3.95
N GLU A 141 -5.96 -8.19 -3.49
CA GLU A 141 -7.22 -8.54 -4.16
C GLU A 141 -7.24 -10.00 -4.70
N GLU A 142 -8.47 -10.51 -4.79
CA GLU A 142 -8.87 -11.85 -5.24
C GLU A 142 -8.52 -12.13 -6.71
#